data_AF-A0A483AEK2-F1
#
_entry.id   AF-A0A483AEK2-F1
#
_cell.length_a   1.000
_cell.length_b   1.000
_cell.length_c   1.000
_cell.angle_alpha   90.00
_cell.angle_beta   90.00
_cell.angle_gamma   90.00
#
_symmetry.space_group_name_H-M   'P 1'
#
loop_
_entity.id
_entity.type
_entity.pdbx_description
1 polymer ?
#
loop_
_entity_poly.entity_id
_entity_poly.type
_entity_poly.pdbx_seq_one_letter_code
_entity_poly.pdbx_strand_id
1 'polypeptide(L)'
;MHIPSKFKVTNPDTLYRFIKDNPLGTLVSFSDNDIDAAHIPFYLDTTDLRKVKLQGHIAKINPLGKKCNDGDKVLVIFHGPNAYISPNFYPSKNETGKVVPT
;
A
#
# COMPACT_ATOMS: atom_id res chain seq x y z
N MET A 1 5.54 0.05 10.70
CA MET A 1 6.82 0.78 10.59
C MET A 1 6.55 2.24 10.89
N HIS A 2 7.33 2.87 11.77
CA HIS A 2 7.22 4.33 11.95
C HIS A 2 7.75 5.02 10.68
N ILE A 3 6.97 5.95 10.13
CA ILE A 3 7.40 6.80 9.01
C ILE A 3 7.66 8.19 9.59
N PRO A 4 8.93 8.60 9.75
CA PRO A 4 9.27 9.96 10.18
C PRO A 4 8.57 11.00 9.31
N SER A 5 8.14 12.12 9.91
CA SER A 5 7.35 13.14 9.20
C SER A 5 8.01 13.64 7.92
N LYS A 6 9.36 13.73 7.90
CA LYS A 6 10.14 14.14 6.70
C LYS A 6 10.03 13.18 5.52
N PHE A 7 9.65 11.93 5.75
CA PHE A 7 9.48 10.90 4.71
C PHE A 7 8.00 10.66 4.38
N LYS A 8 7.07 11.30 5.08
CA LYS A 8 5.64 11.15 4.81
C LYS A 8 5.28 11.89 3.53
N VAL A 9 4.81 11.15 2.53
CA VAL A 9 4.26 11.74 1.30
C VAL A 9 2.82 12.18 1.58
N THR A 10 2.55 13.48 1.44
CA THR A 10 1.23 14.08 1.71
C THR A 10 0.56 14.68 0.47
N ASN A 11 1.30 14.84 -0.64
CA ASN A 11 0.75 15.36 -1.89
C ASN A 11 -0.20 14.33 -2.54
N PRO A 12 -1.50 14.63 -2.71
CA PRO A 12 -2.46 13.70 -3.31
C PRO A 12 -2.11 13.28 -4.73
N ASP A 13 -1.59 14.17 -5.59
CA ASP A 13 -1.24 13.85 -6.97
C ASP A 13 -0.14 12.80 -7.05
N THR A 14 0.86 12.91 -6.16
CA THR A 14 1.92 11.89 -6.03
C THR A 14 1.34 10.55 -5.61
N LEU A 15 0.41 10.53 -4.65
CA LEU A 15 -0.24 9.31 -4.20
C LEU A 15 -1.11 8.68 -5.30
N TYR A 16 -1.90 9.48 -6.01
CA TYR A 16 -2.76 9.00 -7.09
C TYR A 16 -1.96 8.44 -8.25
N ARG A 17 -0.87 9.11 -8.63
CA ARG A 17 0.06 8.60 -9.63
C ARG A 17 0.66 7.27 -9.18
N PHE A 18 1.13 7.18 -7.94
CA PHE A 18 1.70 5.94 -7.41
C PHE A 18 0.71 4.77 -7.47
N ILE A 19 -0.55 4.99 -7.11
CA ILE A 19 -1.62 3.98 -7.20
C ILE A 19 -1.86 3.57 -8.65
N LYS A 20 -1.94 4.54 -9.58
CA LYS A 20 -2.15 4.27 -11.02
C LYS A 20 -0.98 3.50 -11.64
N ASP A 21 0.25 3.79 -11.21
CA ASP A 21 1.47 3.11 -11.69
C ASP A 21 1.64 1.71 -11.06
N ASN A 22 0.99 1.44 -9.92
CA ASN A 22 1.06 0.16 -9.20
C ASN A 22 -0.35 -0.35 -8.86
N PRO A 23 -1.19 -0.71 -9.85
CA PRO A 23 -2.63 -0.91 -9.62
C PRO A 23 -2.99 -2.22 -8.91
N LEU A 24 -2.06 -3.16 -8.78
CA LEU A 24 -2.28 -4.39 -8.02
C LEU A 24 -2.17 -4.10 -6.52
N GLY A 25 -3.32 -3.90 -5.88
CA GLY A 25 -3.41 -3.63 -4.44
C GLY A 25 -3.67 -4.89 -3.64
N THR A 26 -3.28 -4.88 -2.36
CA THR A 26 -3.70 -5.87 -1.37
C THR A 26 -4.87 -5.29 -0.58
N LEU A 27 -6.07 -5.82 -0.81
CA LEU A 27 -7.26 -5.53 -0.01
C LEU A 27 -7.22 -6.38 1.25
N VAL A 28 -7.33 -5.75 2.41
CA VAL A 28 -7.44 -6.39 3.71
C VAL A 28 -8.80 -6.02 4.29
N SER A 29 -9.60 -7.03 4.63
CA SER A 29 -10.91 -6.88 5.27
C SER A 29 -10.91 -7.55 6.64
N PHE A 30 -11.74 -7.02 7.53
CA PHE A 30 -11.98 -7.61 8.84
C PHE A 30 -13.47 -7.87 9.01
N SER A 31 -13.83 -9.12 9.26
CA SER A 31 -15.22 -9.57 9.41
C SER A 31 -15.28 -10.76 10.36
N ASP A 32 -16.30 -10.86 11.21
CA ASP A 32 -16.53 -12.03 12.08
C ASP A 32 -15.31 -12.44 12.93
N ASN A 33 -14.53 -11.46 13.42
CA ASN A 33 -13.26 -11.67 14.14
C ASN A 33 -12.16 -12.38 13.33
N ASP A 34 -12.25 -12.35 12.00
CA ASP A 34 -11.29 -12.92 11.06
C ASP A 34 -10.71 -11.83 10.15
N ILE A 35 -9.48 -12.05 9.68
CA ILE A 35 -8.77 -11.15 8.74
C ILE A 35 -8.58 -11.89 7.43
N ASP A 36 -9.10 -11.33 6.35
CA ASP A 36 -8.83 -11.80 4.99
C ASP A 36 -8.00 -10.78 4.21
N ALA A 37 -7.17 -11.30 3.31
CA ALA A 37 -6.42 -10.48 2.37
C ALA A 37 -6.45 -11.09 0.97
N ALA A 38 -6.64 -10.25 -0.05
CA ALA A 38 -6.44 -10.66 -1.43
C ALA A 38 -5.78 -9.57 -2.27
N HIS A 39 -4.99 -10.02 -3.24
CA HIS A 39 -4.46 -9.16 -4.28
C HIS A 39 -5.52 -8.94 -5.36
N ILE A 40 -5.88 -7.67 -5.59
CA ILE A 40 -6.92 -7.25 -6.50
C ILE A 40 -6.38 -6.10 -7.36
N PRO A 41 -6.54 -6.17 -8.70
CA PRO A 41 -6.30 -5.01 -9.55
C PRO A 41 -7.34 -3.92 -9.26
N PHE A 42 -6.88 -2.71 -9.00
CA PHE A 42 -7.73 -1.55 -8.78
C PHE A 42 -7.56 -0.52 -9.90
N TYR A 43 -8.68 0.09 -10.27
CA TYR A 43 -8.75 1.32 -11.02
C TYR A 43 -9.01 2.48 -10.06
N LEU A 44 -8.14 3.49 -10.10
CA LEU A 44 -8.33 4.72 -9.33
C LEU A 44 -9.11 5.74 -10.16
N ASP A 45 -10.37 5.94 -9.79
CA ASP A 45 -11.25 6.95 -10.36
C ASP A 45 -11.03 8.29 -9.63
N THR A 46 -10.43 9.23 -10.36
CA THR A 46 -10.17 10.61 -9.91
C THR A 46 -11.00 11.64 -10.68
N THR A 47 -12.12 11.24 -11.29
CA THR A 47 -13.00 12.16 -12.05
C THR A 47 -13.60 13.26 -11.17
N ASP A 48 -13.93 12.93 -9.92
CA ASP A 48 -14.30 13.88 -8.87
C ASP A 48 -13.27 13.82 -7.73
N LEU A 49 -12.44 14.86 -7.60
CA LEU A 49 -11.42 14.95 -6.55
C LEU A 49 -11.99 15.08 -5.14
N ARG A 50 -13.27 15.45 -4.99
CA ARG A 50 -13.96 15.44 -3.68
C ARG A 50 -14.41 14.03 -3.28
N LYS A 51 -14.46 13.09 -4.24
CA LYS A 51 -14.93 11.72 -4.05
C LYS A 51 -14.11 10.74 -4.88
N VAL A 52 -12.81 10.68 -4.59
CA VAL A 52 -11.90 9.70 -5.19
C VAL A 52 -12.32 8.29 -4.81
N LYS A 53 -12.33 7.37 -5.77
CA LYS A 53 -12.78 5.98 -5.57
C LYS A 53 -11.74 5.00 -6.08
N LEU A 54 -11.64 3.87 -5.37
CA LEU A 54 -10.99 2.67 -5.87
C LEU A 54 -12.07 1.71 -6.35
N GLN A 55 -11.95 1.26 -7.60
CA GLN A 55 -12.84 0.29 -8.21
C GLN A 55 -12.05 -0.98 -8.48
N GLY A 56 -12.54 -2.11 -7.99
CA GLY A 56 -11.99 -3.43 -8.26
C GLY A 56 -13.12 -4.41 -8.50
N HIS A 57 -12.78 -5.60 -8.97
CA HIS A 57 -13.73 -6.70 -9.07
C HIS A 57 -13.09 -7.99 -8.60
N ILE A 58 -13.90 -8.87 -8.06
CA ILE A 58 -13.51 -10.21 -7.63
C ILE A 58 -14.49 -11.21 -8.23
N ALA A 59 -14.03 -12.45 -8.43
CA ALA A 59 -14.93 -13.53 -8.79
C ALA A 59 -15.98 -13.73 -7.68
N LYS A 60 -17.21 -14.04 -8.05
CA LYS A 60 -18.32 -14.28 -7.09
C LYS A 60 -18.01 -15.39 -6.08
N ILE A 61 -17.17 -16.36 -6.45
CA ILE A 61 -16.75 -17.46 -5.57
C ILE A 61 -15.67 -17.04 -4.56
N ASN A 62 -15.03 -15.88 -4.74
CA ASN A 62 -14.02 -15.39 -3.81
C ASN A 62 -14.68 -15.14 -2.43
N PRO A 63 -14.17 -15.73 -1.34
CA PRO A 63 -14.72 -15.57 0.00
C PRO A 63 -14.92 -14.11 0.42
N LEU A 64 -14.06 -13.20 -0.04
CA LEU A 64 -14.17 -11.76 0.22
C LEU A 64 -15.54 -11.19 -0.15
N GLY A 65 -16.15 -11.66 -1.25
CA GLY A 65 -17.45 -11.15 -1.70
C GLY A 65 -18.63 -11.55 -0.82
N LYS A 66 -18.45 -12.55 0.06
CA LYS A 66 -19.46 -12.96 1.05
C LYS A 66 -19.21 -12.35 2.41
N LYS A 67 -17.94 -12.12 2.74
CA LYS A 67 -17.50 -11.64 4.05
C LYS A 67 -17.47 -10.11 4.16
N CYS A 68 -17.23 -9.40 3.06
CA CYS A 68 -17.22 -7.94 3.02
C CYS A 68 -18.63 -7.42 2.67
N ASN A 69 -19.22 -6.64 3.57
CA ASN A 69 -20.52 -5.99 3.40
C ASN A 69 -20.36 -4.56 2.88
N ASP A 70 -21.45 -4.00 2.38
CA ASP A 70 -21.49 -2.58 2.01
C ASP A 70 -21.29 -1.69 3.25
N GLY A 71 -20.38 -0.71 3.13
CA GLY A 71 -19.99 0.18 4.23
C GLY A 71 -18.86 -0.33 5.13
N ASP A 72 -18.36 -1.56 4.93
CA ASP A 72 -17.25 -2.07 5.73
C ASP A 72 -15.96 -1.27 5.52
N LYS A 73 -15.23 -1.06 6.62
CA LYS A 73 -13.90 -0.44 6.56
C LYS A 73 -12.88 -1.48 6.14
N VAL A 74 -12.12 -1.14 5.11
CA VAL A 74 -11.05 -1.98 4.55
C VAL A 74 -9.75 -1.20 4.49
N LEU A 75 -8.63 -1.91 4.45
CA LEU A 75 -7.32 -1.35 4.13
C LEU A 75 -6.91 -1.82 2.74
N VAL A 76 -6.47 -0.89 1.88
CA VAL A 76 -5.86 -1.24 0.60
C VAL A 76 -4.41 -0.78 0.61
N ILE A 77 -3.49 -1.72 0.33
CA ILE A 77 -2.05 -1.46 0.29
C ILE A 77 -1.57 -1.56 -1.15
N PHE A 78 -0.92 -0.51 -1.65
CA PHE A 78 -0.27 -0.50 -2.95
C PHE A 78 1.24 -0.60 -2.75
N HIS A 79 1.87 -1.52 -3.47
CA HIS A 79 3.29 -1.80 -3.34
C HIS A 79 4.05 -1.28 -4.56
N GLY A 80 5.10 -0.52 -4.30
CA GLY A 80 6.09 -0.17 -5.32
C GLY A 80 7.29 -1.09 -5.27
N PRO A 81 8.33 -0.81 -6.08
CA PRO A 81 9.60 -1.50 -6.01
C PRO A 81 10.20 -1.43 -4.61
N ASN A 82 10.79 -2.53 -4.15
CA ASN A 82 11.47 -2.62 -2.87
C ASN A 82 12.73 -3.47 -3.02
N ALA A 83 13.75 -3.18 -2.21
CA ALA A 83 14.99 -3.93 -2.16
C ALA A 83 15.63 -3.80 -0.77
N TYR A 84 16.35 -4.83 -0.37
CA TYR A 84 17.19 -4.77 0.82
C TYR A 84 18.47 -3.97 0.55
N ILE A 85 18.79 -3.00 1.41
CA ILE A 85 20.02 -2.21 1.33
C ILE A 85 20.91 -2.57 2.52
N SER A 86 22.01 -3.27 2.24
CA SER A 86 22.97 -3.67 3.28
C SER A 86 23.81 -2.48 3.73
N PRO A 87 24.05 -2.30 5.04
CA PRO A 87 25.04 -1.34 5.54
C PRO A 87 26.46 -1.59 5.00
N ASN A 88 26.78 -2.81 4.54
CA ASN A 88 28.06 -3.13 3.91
C ASN A 88 28.26 -2.47 2.54
N PHE A 89 27.20 -1.95 1.92
CA PHE A 89 27.29 -1.26 0.62
C PHE A 89 27.85 0.16 0.74
N TYR A 90 27.93 0.72 1.95
CA TYR A 90 28.49 2.04 2.18
C TYR A 90 30.02 1.95 2.35
N PRO A 91 30.82 2.63 1.51
CA PRO A 91 32.29 2.64 1.64
C PRO A 91 32.76 3.10 3.03
N SER A 92 32.03 4.05 3.62
CA SER A 92 32.31 4.62 4.95
C SER A 92 32.28 3.59 6.09
N LYS A 93 31.63 2.43 5.90
CA LYS A 93 31.66 1.33 6.88
C LYS A 93 33.07 0.79 7.07
N ASN A 94 33.79 0.58 5.96
CA ASN A 94 35.17 0.09 5.98
C ASN A 94 36.14 1.14 6.53
N GLU A 95 35.81 2.42 6.34
CA GLU A 95 36.68 3.54 6.73
C GLU A 95 36.54 3.93 8.21
N THR A 96 35.33 3.89 8.77
CA THR A 96 35.06 4.51 10.08
C THR A 96 34.50 3.58 11.13
N GLY A 97 34.09 2.35 10.76
CA GLY A 97 33.43 1.39 11.66
C GLY A 97 32.07 1.83 12.22
N LYS A 98 31.67 3.09 12.02
CA LYS A 98 30.35 3.61 12.35
C LYS A 98 29.42 3.42 11.17
N VAL A 99 28.31 2.72 11.38
CA VAL A 99 27.25 2.61 10.38
C VAL A 99 25.91 3.00 10.95
N VAL A 100 25.24 3.83 10.16
CA VAL A 100 23.91 4.43 10.30
C VAL A 100 23.67 5.29 11.56
N PRO A 101 23.38 6.60 11.41
CA PRO A 101 22.60 7.31 12.40
C PRO A 101 21.15 6.86 12.21
N THR A 102 20.75 5.78 12.89
CA THR A 102 19.33 5.60 13.20
C THR A 102 18.94 6.55 14.31
#